data_AF-A0AAW0IDE6-F1
#
_entry.id   AF-A0AAW0IDE6-F1
#
_cell.length_a   1.000
_cell.length_b   1.000
_cell.length_c   1.000
_cell.angle_alpha   90.00
_cell.angle_beta   90.00
_cell.angle_gamma   90.00
#
_symmetry.space_group_name_H-M   'P 1'
#
loop_
_entity.id
_entity.type
_entity.pdbx_description
1 polymer ?
#
loop_
_entity_poly.entity_id
_entity_poly.type
_entity_poly.pdbx_seq_one_letter_code
_entity_poly.pdbx_strand_id
1 'polypeptide(L)'
;MLRLWKINFPKKARKVKKYPNENLKEVEIVGFAGRAIDIQLVVYLLESAINLEKIIVNPCSPYVVGIPCPENIRTTVEFEGAREAAKRLKEKLLTRAEFVIM
;
A
#
# COMPACT_ATOMS: atom_id res chain seq x y z
N MET A 1 -27.07 -33.08 -13.66
CA MET A 1 -27.39 -31.87 -14.46
C MET A 1 -27.72 -30.74 -13.47
N LEU A 2 -26.72 -29.93 -13.07
CA LEU A 2 -26.89 -28.88 -12.04
C LEU A 2 -26.96 -27.50 -12.72
N ARG A 3 -28.04 -26.75 -12.44
CA ARG A 3 -28.30 -25.42 -13.01
C ARG A 3 -27.47 -24.37 -12.26
N LEU A 4 -26.46 -23.82 -12.93
CA LEU A 4 -25.75 -22.61 -12.47
C LEU A 4 -26.70 -21.42 -12.52
N TRP A 5 -27.00 -20.82 -11.37
CA TRP A 5 -27.68 -19.54 -11.31
C TRP A 5 -26.77 -18.48 -11.95
N LYS A 6 -27.21 -17.91 -13.08
CA LYS A 6 -26.59 -16.72 -13.66
C LYS A 6 -26.84 -15.56 -12.70
N ILE A 7 -25.85 -15.23 -11.87
CA ILE A 7 -25.83 -13.99 -11.11
C ILE A 7 -25.75 -12.85 -12.12
N ASN A 8 -26.86 -12.11 -12.27
CA ASN A 8 -26.97 -11.00 -13.20
C ASN A 8 -26.47 -9.72 -12.50
N PHE A 9 -25.18 -9.42 -12.60
CA PHE A 9 -24.66 -8.12 -12.16
C PHE A 9 -25.15 -7.03 -13.13
N PRO A 10 -25.87 -5.99 -12.68
CA PRO A 10 -26.27 -4.90 -13.55
C PRO A 10 -25.01 -4.17 -14.04
N LYS A 11 -24.62 -4.37 -15.31
CA LYS A 11 -23.45 -3.69 -15.90
C LYS A 11 -23.81 -2.29 -16.41
N LYS A 12 -24.15 -1.36 -15.52
CA LYS A 12 -23.65 0.00 -15.73
C LYS A 12 -22.26 0.02 -15.14
N ALA A 13 -21.26 -0.31 -15.97
CA ALA A 13 -19.86 -0.14 -15.58
C ALA A 13 -19.68 1.33 -15.16
N ARG A 14 -19.39 1.57 -13.88
CA ARG A 14 -19.10 2.91 -13.39
C ARG A 14 -17.88 3.39 -14.18
N LYS A 15 -17.97 4.54 -14.87
CA LYS A 15 -16.81 5.13 -15.53
C LYS A 15 -15.77 5.40 -14.45
N VAL A 16 -14.73 4.57 -14.40
CA VAL A 16 -13.57 4.78 -13.52
C VAL A 16 -12.72 5.87 -14.18
N LYS A 17 -12.35 6.89 -13.42
CA LYS A 17 -11.40 7.90 -13.90
C LYS A 17 -10.09 7.20 -14.28
N LYS A 18 -9.38 7.72 -15.29
CA LYS A 18 -8.08 7.17 -15.70
C LYS A 18 -7.09 7.07 -14.53
N TYR A 19 -7.10 8.07 -13.65
CA TYR A 19 -6.33 8.12 -12.41
C TYR A 19 -7.30 8.31 -11.23
N PRO A 20 -7.79 7.24 -10.60
CA PRO A 20 -8.80 7.34 -9.56
C PRO A 20 -8.33 8.09 -8.31
N ASN A 21 -7.01 8.19 -8.11
CA ASN A 21 -6.38 8.84 -6.95
C ASN A 21 -5.60 10.11 -7.32
N GLU A 22 -5.96 10.79 -8.42
CA GLU A 22 -5.23 11.96 -8.94
C GLU A 22 -5.02 13.11 -7.93
N ASN A 23 -5.84 13.21 -6.89
CA ASN A 23 -5.74 14.25 -5.86
C ASN A 23 -4.93 13.83 -4.62
N LEU A 24 -4.48 12.57 -4.55
CA LEU A 24 -3.69 12.07 -3.43
C LEU A 24 -2.25 12.58 -3.56
N LYS A 25 -1.80 13.35 -2.57
CA LYS A 25 -0.45 13.93 -2.52
C LYS A 25 0.49 13.15 -1.62
N GLU A 26 0.02 12.78 -0.43
CA GLU A 26 0.81 12.02 0.54
C GLU A 26 -0.03 10.86 1.08
N VAL A 27 0.63 9.72 1.34
CA VAL A 27 -0.02 8.54 1.91
C VAL A 27 0.93 7.79 2.85
N GLU A 28 0.40 7.34 3.98
CA GLU A 28 1.08 6.43 4.89
C GLU A 28 0.41 5.06 4.84
N ILE A 29 1.20 4.01 4.63
CA ILE A 29 0.78 2.61 4.69
C ILE A 29 1.28 2.04 6.01
N VAL A 30 0.38 2.00 7.00
CA VAL A 30 0.64 1.43 8.33
C VAL A 30 0.41 -0.08 8.32
N GLY A 31 1.24 -0.82 9.04
CA GLY A 31 1.21 -2.28 9.09
C GLY A 31 1.87 -2.94 7.89
N PHE A 32 2.79 -2.24 7.21
CA PHE A 32 3.52 -2.80 6.08
C PHE A 32 4.34 -4.01 6.53
N ALA A 33 4.01 -5.20 6.01
CA ALA A 33 4.69 -6.44 6.39
C ALA A 33 5.57 -7.00 5.25
N GLY A 34 5.71 -6.27 4.14
CA GLY A 34 6.47 -6.72 2.97
C GLY A 34 5.81 -7.85 2.18
N ARG A 35 4.52 -8.12 2.42
CA ARG A 35 3.78 -9.17 1.71
C ARG A 35 3.44 -8.72 0.30
N ALA A 36 3.09 -9.68 -0.56
CA ALA A 36 2.66 -9.40 -1.93
C ALA A 36 1.53 -8.36 -2.00
N ILE A 37 0.57 -8.40 -1.06
CA ILE A 37 -0.53 -7.44 -1.01
C ILE A 37 -0.05 -6.02 -0.68
N ASP A 38 0.94 -5.89 0.22
CA ASP A 38 1.48 -4.60 0.62
C ASP A 38 2.23 -3.96 -0.58
N ILE A 39 2.99 -4.78 -1.31
CA ILE A 39 3.71 -4.38 -2.53
C ILE A 39 2.72 -3.97 -3.62
N GLN A 40 1.68 -4.76 -3.86
CA GLN A 40 0.64 -4.44 -4.86
C GLN A 40 -0.06 -3.12 -4.55
N LEU A 41 -0.33 -2.84 -3.27
CA LEU A 41 -0.92 -1.58 -2.85
C LEU A 41 0.01 -0.39 -3.14
N VAL A 42 1.30 -0.50 -2.82
CA VAL A 42 2.31 0.53 -3.15
C VAL A 42 2.33 0.81 -4.65
N VAL A 43 2.43 -0.24 -5.48
CA VAL A 43 2.46 -0.10 -6.95
C VAL A 43 1.18 0.54 -7.46
N TYR A 44 0.01 0.07 -7.00
CA TYR A 44 -1.27 0.64 -7.37
C TYR A 44 -1.35 2.14 -7.05
N LEU A 45 -0.90 2.56 -5.87
CA LEU A 45 -0.92 3.97 -5.47
C LEU A 45 0.02 4.79 -6.36
N LEU A 46 1.22 4.30 -6.66
CA LEU A 46 2.16 4.98 -7.56
C LEU A 46 1.61 5.14 -8.98
N GLU A 47 0.85 4.17 -9.49
CA GLU A 47 0.25 4.21 -10.83
C GLU A 47 -1.01 5.08 -10.89
N SER A 48 -1.85 5.01 -9.84
CA SER A 48 -3.17 5.63 -9.82
C SER A 48 -3.21 7.04 -9.25
N ALA A 49 -2.22 7.42 -8.43
CA ALA A 49 -2.07 8.74 -7.84
C ALA A 49 -0.98 9.53 -8.58
N ILE A 50 -1.33 10.07 -9.74
CA ILE A 50 -0.35 10.76 -10.61
C ILE A 50 0.28 12.00 -9.97
N ASN A 51 -0.34 12.59 -8.95
CA ASN A 51 0.20 13.73 -8.21
C ASN A 51 0.75 13.34 -6.83
N LEU A 52 1.06 12.05 -6.62
CA LEU A 52 1.67 11.59 -5.38
C LEU A 52 3.08 12.18 -5.26
N GLU A 53 3.30 12.88 -4.16
CA GLU A 53 4.54 13.55 -3.78
C GLU A 53 5.31 12.70 -2.76
N LYS A 54 4.61 11.99 -1.86
CA LYS A 54 5.24 11.14 -0.82
C LYS A 54 4.45 9.87 -0.51
N ILE A 55 5.16 8.77 -0.31
CA ILE A 55 4.65 7.53 0.25
C ILE A 55 5.51 7.09 1.44
N ILE A 56 4.86 6.87 2.57
CA ILE A 56 5.48 6.40 3.81
C ILE A 56 5.06 4.95 4.01
N VAL A 57 6.01 4.04 4.19
CA VAL A 57 5.73 2.68 4.65
C VAL A 57 6.13 2.55 6.11
N ASN A 58 5.16 2.19 6.93
CA ASN A 58 5.31 2.08 8.37
C ASN A 58 5.03 0.62 8.77
N PRO A 59 6.06 -0.15 9.18
CA PRO A 59 5.88 -1.53 9.59
C PRO A 59 5.11 -1.71 10.89
N CYS A 60 4.91 -0.64 11.67
CA CYS A 60 4.22 -0.71 12.94
C CYS A 60 2.76 -1.09 12.76
N SER A 61 2.22 -1.77 13.77
CA SER A 61 0.85 -2.26 13.77
C SER A 61 -0.16 -1.15 13.44
N PRO A 62 -1.19 -1.40 12.61
CA PRO A 62 -2.25 -0.43 12.37
C PRO A 62 -3.09 -0.13 13.62
N TYR A 63 -2.98 -0.95 14.67
CA TYR A 63 -3.61 -0.68 15.96
C TYR A 63 -2.91 0.43 16.77
N VAL A 64 -1.75 0.91 16.32
CA VAL A 64 -0.99 2.01 16.95
C VAL A 64 -0.97 3.30 16.11
N VAL A 65 -1.92 3.49 15.19
CA VAL A 65 -2.01 4.73 14.40
C VAL A 65 -2.13 5.95 15.33
N GLY A 66 -1.24 6.93 15.14
CA GLY A 66 -1.15 8.13 15.98
C GLY A 66 -0.39 7.93 17.31
N ILE A 67 0.09 6.71 17.57
CA ILE A 67 0.90 6.38 18.74
C ILE A 67 2.33 6.06 18.25
N PRO A 68 3.38 6.57 18.91
CA PRO A 68 4.74 6.17 18.61
C PRO A 68 4.89 4.66 18.68
N CYS A 69 5.52 4.08 17.66
CA CYS A 69 5.78 2.66 17.61
C CYS A 69 6.62 2.23 18.83
N PRO A 70 6.14 1.29 19.65
CA PRO A 70 6.87 0.87 20.84
C PRO A 70 8.27 0.33 20.48
N GLU A 71 9.28 0.70 21.25
CA GLU A 71 10.69 0.38 20.94
C GLU A 71 10.95 -1.13 20.87
N ASN A 72 10.28 -1.90 21.73
CA ASN A 72 10.35 -3.36 21.72
C ASN A 72 9.76 -4.00 20.45
N ILE A 73 8.90 -3.29 19.70
CA ILE A 73 8.39 -3.75 18.41
C ILE A 73 9.40 -3.46 17.30
N ARG A 74 10.11 -2.34 17.36
CA ARG A 74 11.09 -1.94 16.34
C ARG A 74 12.31 -2.87 16.27
N THR A 75 12.51 -3.71 17.28
CA THR A 75 13.61 -4.68 17.36
C THR A 75 13.18 -6.10 17.01
N THR A 76 11.91 -6.36 16.69
CA THR A 76 11.48 -7.72 16.33
C THR A 76 11.94 -8.11 14.93
N VAL A 77 12.06 -9.43 14.71
CA VAL A 77 12.47 -10.00 13.42
C VAL A 77 11.46 -9.63 12.33
N GLU A 78 10.17 -9.58 12.66
CA GLU A 78 9.12 -9.19 11.72
C GLU A 78 9.24 -7.73 11.30
N PHE A 79 9.53 -6.83 12.24
CA PHE A 79 9.71 -5.41 11.95
C PHE A 79 10.90 -5.19 11.03
N GLU A 80 12.05 -5.78 11.35
CA GLU A 80 13.25 -5.66 10.51
C GLU A 80 13.04 -6.31 9.14
N GLY A 81 12.38 -7.49 9.09
CA GLY A 81 12.04 -8.16 7.84
C GLY A 81 11.14 -7.30 6.93
N ALA A 82 10.14 -6.64 7.50
CA ALA A 82 9.30 -5.70 6.77
C ALA A 82 10.08 -4.48 6.28
N ARG A 83 11.01 -3.96 7.09
CA ARG A 83 11.86 -2.83 6.74
C ARG A 83 12.83 -3.16 5.60
N GLU A 84 13.42 -4.34 5.63
CA GLU A 84 14.25 -4.87 4.53
C GLU A 84 13.45 -5.09 3.25
N ALA A 85 12.22 -5.61 3.36
CA ALA A 85 11.32 -5.71 2.21
C ALA A 85 11.00 -4.34 1.61
N ALA A 86 10.78 -3.32 2.45
CA ALA A 86 10.57 -1.95 2.00
C ALA A 86 11.80 -1.35 1.30
N LYS A 87 13.02 -1.61 1.80
CA LYS A 87 14.27 -1.19 1.15
C LYS A 87 14.41 -1.79 -0.25
N ARG A 88 14.21 -3.11 -0.37
CA ARG A 88 14.24 -3.82 -1.65
C ARG A 88 13.18 -3.32 -2.62
N LEU A 89 12.00 -2.96 -2.11
CA LEU A 89 10.93 -2.38 -2.91
C LEU A 89 11.33 -1.00 -3.43
N LYS A 90 11.89 -0.13 -2.56
CA LYS A 90 12.40 1.19 -2.93
C LYS A 90 13.49 1.11 -4.00
N GLU A 91 14.42 0.16 -3.91
CA GLU A 91 15.46 -0.03 -4.93
C GLU A 91 14.91 -0.42 -6.31
N LYS A 92 13.81 -1.18 -6.34
CA LYS A 92 13.18 -1.63 -7.60
C LYS A 92 12.30 -0.57 -8.24
N LEU A 93 11.88 0.44 -7.48
CA LEU A 93 10.94 1.46 -7.94
C LEU A 93 11.70 2.75 -8.27
N LEU A 94 11.66 3.15 -9.54
CA LEU A 94 11.98 4.52 -9.93
C LEU A 94 10.75 5.39 -9.64
N THR A 95 10.65 5.91 -8.42
CA THR A 95 9.45 6.63 -7.97
C THR A 95 9.53 8.12 -8.30
N ARG A 96 8.44 8.68 -8.83
CA ARG A 96 8.22 10.13 -8.88
C ARG A 96 7.96 10.73 -7.50
N ALA A 97 7.38 9.94 -6.60
CA ALA A 97 7.12 10.30 -5.22
C ALA A 97 8.32 9.97 -4.33
N GLU A 98 8.55 10.75 -3.29
CA GLU A 98 9.47 10.40 -2.22
C GLU A 98 9.00 9.12 -1.52
N PHE A 99 9.89 8.13 -1.38
CA PHE A 99 9.61 6.88 -0.68
C PHE A 99 10.34 6.85 0.67
N VAL A 100 9.57 6.93 1.76
CA VAL A 100 10.07 6.99 3.14
C VAL A 100 9.78 5.67 3.85
N ILE A 101 10.76 5.17 4.59
CA ILE A 101 10.66 3.95 5.41
C ILE A 101 10.85 4.38 6.87
N MET A 102 9.88 4.10 7.73
CA MET A 102 9.92 4.45 9.16
C MET A 102 10.83 3.53 10.00
#